data_AF-A0A6N9UDU1-F1
#
_entry.id   AF-A0A6N9UDU1-F1
#
_cell.length_a   1.000
_cell.length_b   1.000
_cell.length_c   1.000
_cell.angle_alpha   90.00
_cell.angle_beta   90.00
_cell.angle_gamma   90.00
#
_symmetry.space_group_name_H-M   'P 1'
#
loop_
_entity.id
_entity.type
_entity.pdbx_description
1 polymer ?
#
loop_
_entity_poly.entity_id
_entity_poly.type
_entity_poly.pdbx_seq_one_letter_code
_entity_poly.pdbx_strand_id
1 'polypeptide(L)'
;ALAVDSLADRITAALDADGADVHRPELGSLVAAVPADPQARNEARQAVAAVDDEAVRLKSAVKARDGFVTTFFISPYSRYIARWCARRGLTPNQVTTASLITALIAAGCAATGTRGGFVAAGVLLIASFVLDCTDGQLARYSLQYSTLGAWLDATFDRAKEYAYYAGLALGAARGGDDVWALALGAMVLQTCRHVVDFSFNEANHDASANTSPTAALSDKLDSVGWTVWVRRMIVLPIGERWAMIAVLTALTTPRITFYALLIGCAFSATYTTAGRVLRSLTRRATRTDRAAKALADLADSGPLAEAVAKGLRSTARRLPGFTAPAVALLGGAAVVATAALTGFGGPWPLVAALVYVLTSALAVARPLKGALDWLVPPFFRAAEYLTVLVLAAKADVNGALPAAFGLVAAVAYHHYDTVYRIRGDAGAPPQWLVRTIGGHEGRTLVICVLAVLLTATQFKRALTVLAVAVALVVLVESIRFWVAAHKVGAPAVHDEGEPA
;
A
#
# COMPACT_ATOMS: atom_id res chain seq x y z
N ALA A 1 -3.63 -44.01 -18.21
CA ALA A 1 -4.45 -43.51 -17.10
C ALA A 1 -3.68 -43.77 -15.82
N LEU A 2 -3.10 -42.73 -15.22
CA LEU A 2 -2.43 -42.86 -13.92
C LEU A 2 -3.51 -43.21 -12.88
N ALA A 3 -3.33 -44.31 -12.16
CA ALA A 3 -4.24 -44.70 -11.09
C ALA A 3 -4.27 -43.57 -10.06
N VAL A 4 -5.46 -43.02 -9.84
CA VAL A 4 -5.70 -42.01 -8.81
C VAL A 4 -5.86 -42.78 -7.49
N ASP A 5 -4.76 -42.94 -6.75
CA ASP A 5 -4.63 -43.90 -5.65
C ASP A 5 -5.47 -43.56 -4.41
N SER A 6 -5.86 -42.30 -4.20
CA SER A 6 -6.68 -41.91 -3.03
C SER A 6 -8.14 -41.55 -3.40
N LEU A 7 -9.07 -41.85 -2.49
CA LEU A 7 -10.47 -41.45 -2.61
C LEU A 7 -10.61 -39.92 -2.69
N ALA A 8 -9.76 -39.18 -1.96
CA ALA A 8 -9.74 -37.72 -1.97
C ALA A 8 -9.39 -37.17 -3.35
N ASP A 9 -8.37 -37.71 -4.01
CA ASP A 9 -7.98 -37.27 -5.35
C ASP A 9 -9.06 -37.58 -6.39
N ARG A 10 -9.75 -38.73 -6.25
CA ARG A 10 -10.89 -39.07 -7.12
C ARG A 10 -12.08 -38.12 -6.94
N ILE A 11 -12.43 -37.78 -5.70
CA ILE A 11 -13.47 -36.80 -5.38
C ILE A 11 -13.08 -35.43 -5.94
N THR A 12 -11.84 -35.02 -5.73
CA THR A 12 -11.30 -33.73 -6.17
C THR A 12 -11.33 -33.62 -7.70
N ALA A 13 -10.93 -34.67 -8.42
CA ALA A 13 -10.99 -34.71 -9.89
C ALA A 13 -12.43 -34.73 -10.42
N ALA A 14 -13.36 -35.40 -9.73
CA ALA A 14 -14.77 -35.41 -10.10
C ALA A 14 -15.43 -34.04 -9.89
N LEU A 15 -15.14 -33.37 -8.77
CA LEU A 15 -15.61 -32.01 -8.49
C LEU A 15 -15.10 -31.01 -9.54
N ASP A 16 -13.82 -31.08 -9.88
CA ASP A 16 -13.20 -30.25 -10.94
C ASP A 16 -13.90 -30.51 -12.30
N ALA A 17 -14.20 -31.77 -12.62
CA ALA A 17 -14.91 -32.17 -13.85
C ALA A 17 -16.38 -31.70 -13.90
N ASP A 18 -17.06 -31.62 -12.76
CA ASP A 18 -18.43 -31.11 -12.63
C ASP A 18 -18.48 -29.56 -12.61
N GLY A 19 -17.34 -28.90 -12.78
CA GLY A 19 -17.23 -27.44 -12.79
C GLY A 19 -17.32 -26.79 -11.41
N ALA A 20 -17.12 -27.57 -10.33
CA ALA A 20 -16.95 -27.01 -8.99
C ALA A 20 -15.56 -26.37 -8.87
N ASP A 21 -15.48 -25.25 -8.18
CA ASP A 21 -14.22 -24.54 -7.98
C ASP A 21 -13.38 -25.26 -6.92
N VAL A 22 -12.39 -26.03 -7.38
CA VAL A 22 -11.52 -26.83 -6.51
C VAL A 22 -10.26 -26.02 -6.17
N HIS A 23 -10.17 -25.58 -4.92
CA HIS A 23 -8.96 -24.93 -4.42
C HIS A 23 -7.85 -25.95 -4.13
N ARG A 24 -6.67 -25.75 -4.74
CA ARG A 24 -5.46 -26.55 -4.49
C ARG A 24 -4.48 -25.72 -3.64
N PRO A 25 -4.45 -25.88 -2.31
CA PRO A 25 -3.55 -25.10 -1.46
C PRO A 25 -2.08 -25.51 -1.70
N GLU A 26 -1.14 -24.57 -1.53
CA GLU A 26 0.27 -24.91 -1.45
C GLU A 26 0.50 -25.76 -0.19
N LEU A 27 1.16 -26.91 -0.33
CA LEU A 27 1.43 -27.79 0.80
C LEU A 27 2.53 -27.18 1.68
N GLY A 28 2.24 -27.03 2.98
CA GLY A 28 3.21 -26.58 3.97
C GLY A 28 4.33 -27.59 4.24
N SER A 29 5.21 -27.26 5.19
CA SER A 29 6.34 -28.14 5.57
C SER A 29 5.93 -29.45 6.25
N LEU A 30 4.67 -29.53 6.70
CA LEU A 30 4.09 -30.74 7.29
C LEU A 30 2.98 -31.22 6.37
N VAL A 31 3.01 -32.51 6.02
CA VAL A 31 2.01 -33.14 5.17
C VAL A 31 1.32 -34.23 5.98
N ALA A 32 -0.01 -34.27 5.91
CA ALA A 32 -0.78 -35.33 6.53
C ALA A 32 -0.67 -36.61 5.69
N ALA A 33 -0.24 -37.72 6.31
CA ALA A 33 -0.24 -39.02 5.68
C ALA A 33 -1.53 -39.80 6.03
N VAL A 34 -2.12 -40.47 5.05
CA VAL A 34 -3.26 -41.39 5.24
C VAL A 34 -2.75 -42.82 5.07
N PRO A 35 -2.31 -43.49 6.15
CA PRO A 35 -1.69 -44.81 6.05
C PRO A 35 -2.72 -45.90 5.68
N ALA A 36 -2.42 -46.69 4.65
CA ALA A 36 -3.30 -47.75 4.14
C ALA A 36 -3.24 -49.05 4.96
N ASP A 37 -2.17 -49.28 5.72
CA ASP A 37 -1.93 -50.51 6.49
C ASP A 37 -1.28 -50.22 7.87
N PRO A 38 -1.22 -51.23 8.76
CA PRO A 38 -0.63 -51.05 10.10
C PRO A 38 0.85 -50.65 10.11
N GLN A 39 1.64 -51.08 9.11
CA GLN A 39 3.06 -50.78 9.02
C GLN A 39 3.26 -49.30 8.64
N ALA A 40 2.61 -48.85 7.57
CA ALA A 40 2.58 -47.44 7.15
C ALA A 40 2.07 -46.52 8.27
N ARG A 41 1.11 -47.00 9.08
CA ARG A 41 0.61 -46.27 10.25
C ARG A 41 1.68 -46.11 11.34
N ASN A 42 2.45 -47.16 11.60
CA ASN A 42 3.53 -47.11 12.58
C ASN A 42 4.65 -46.18 12.12
N GLU A 43 5.04 -46.25 10.85
CA GLU A 43 6.01 -45.36 10.22
C GLU A 43 5.56 -43.90 10.27
N ALA A 44 4.30 -43.62 9.92
CA ALA A 44 3.74 -42.27 10.02
C ALA A 44 3.75 -41.74 11.46
N ARG A 45 3.45 -42.58 12.46
CA ARG A 45 3.53 -42.20 13.88
C ARG A 45 4.95 -41.88 14.32
N GLN A 46 5.92 -42.69 13.92
CA GLN A 46 7.34 -42.43 14.21
C GLN A 46 7.81 -41.14 13.54
N ALA A 47 7.40 -40.90 12.29
CA ALA A 47 7.70 -39.67 11.57
C ALA A 47 7.15 -38.44 12.30
N VAL A 48 5.88 -38.48 12.75
CA VAL A 48 5.27 -37.39 13.54
C VAL A 48 5.99 -37.19 14.88
N ALA A 49 6.31 -38.27 15.61
CA ALA A 49 7.01 -38.17 16.89
C ALA A 49 8.44 -37.61 16.77
N ALA A 50 9.07 -37.73 15.60
CA ALA A 50 10.39 -37.17 15.32
C ALA A 50 10.34 -35.67 14.93
N VAL A 51 9.15 -35.09 14.73
CA VAL A 51 9.02 -33.66 14.39
C VAL A 51 9.25 -32.80 15.62
N ASP A 52 10.15 -31.82 15.51
CA ASP A 52 10.26 -30.73 16.46
C ASP A 52 9.22 -29.65 16.12
N ASP A 53 8.06 -29.74 16.78
CA ASP A 53 6.95 -28.80 16.60
C ASP A 53 7.36 -27.34 16.81
N GLU A 54 8.26 -27.06 17.76
CA GLU A 54 8.69 -25.68 18.04
C GLU A 54 9.59 -25.16 16.91
N ALA A 55 10.51 -25.97 16.41
CA ALA A 55 11.35 -25.62 15.26
C ALA A 55 10.52 -25.37 14.00
N VAL A 56 9.49 -26.19 13.75
CA VAL A 56 8.56 -25.99 12.63
C VAL A 56 7.79 -24.68 12.79
N ARG A 57 7.20 -24.41 13.98
CA ARG A 57 6.50 -23.14 14.25
C ARG A 57 7.39 -21.92 14.09
N LEU A 58 8.64 -21.99 14.53
CA LEU A 58 9.60 -20.90 14.36
C LEU A 58 9.95 -20.66 12.89
N LYS A 59 10.02 -21.73 12.09
CA LYS A 59 10.30 -21.64 10.66
C LYS A 59 9.09 -21.09 9.90
N SER A 60 7.88 -21.57 10.18
CA SER A 60 6.64 -21.12 9.54
C SER A 60 6.21 -19.71 9.98
N ALA A 61 6.70 -19.23 11.13
CA ALA A 61 6.47 -17.85 11.57
C ALA A 61 7.12 -16.78 10.66
N VAL A 62 8.15 -17.15 9.89
CA VAL A 62 8.83 -16.25 8.95
C VAL A 62 8.16 -16.33 7.58
N LYS A 63 7.83 -15.18 6.98
CA LYS A 63 7.19 -15.14 5.65
C LYS A 63 8.15 -15.66 4.57
N ALA A 64 7.63 -16.49 3.67
CA ALA A 64 8.42 -17.10 2.59
C ALA A 64 8.86 -16.08 1.51
N ARG A 65 8.08 -14.99 1.35
CA ARG A 65 8.26 -14.00 0.29
C ARG A 65 8.86 -12.68 0.77
N ASP A 66 9.58 -12.69 1.89
CA ASP A 66 10.28 -11.52 2.41
C ASP A 66 11.38 -10.98 1.48
N GLY A 67 11.67 -9.69 1.64
CA GLY A 67 12.81 -9.01 1.01
C GLY A 67 14.14 -9.58 1.49
N PHE A 68 15.21 -9.27 0.74
CA PHE A 68 16.58 -9.67 1.05
C PHE A 68 17.00 -9.21 2.45
N VAL A 69 16.79 -7.93 2.78
CA VAL A 69 17.19 -7.39 4.09
C VAL A 69 16.44 -8.10 5.21
N THR A 70 15.12 -8.24 5.08
CA THR A 70 14.31 -8.93 6.09
C THR A 70 14.77 -10.38 6.25
N THR A 71 14.94 -11.11 5.15
CA THR A 71 15.32 -12.53 5.17
C THR A 71 16.68 -12.78 5.82
N PHE A 72 17.70 -12.00 5.47
CA PHE A 72 19.08 -12.29 5.87
C PHE A 72 19.58 -11.48 7.07
N PHE A 73 18.99 -10.31 7.35
CA PHE A 73 19.46 -9.42 8.41
C PHE A 73 18.47 -9.20 9.54
N ILE A 74 17.23 -9.69 9.44
CA ILE A 74 16.19 -9.49 10.48
C ILE A 74 15.61 -10.82 10.95
N SER A 75 15.03 -11.60 10.04
CA SER A 75 14.38 -12.90 10.29
C SER A 75 15.24 -13.94 11.00
N PRO A 76 16.59 -14.00 10.84
CA PRO A 76 17.40 -15.00 11.52
C PRO A 76 17.31 -14.95 13.05
N TYR A 77 17.16 -13.75 13.63
CA TYR A 77 17.07 -13.55 15.07
C TYR A 77 15.71 -13.06 15.56
N SER A 78 14.97 -12.27 14.78
CA SER A 78 13.64 -11.74 15.19
C SER A 78 12.65 -12.84 15.56
N ARG A 79 12.68 -14.00 14.87
CA ARG A 79 11.85 -15.16 15.22
C ARG A 79 12.08 -15.67 16.65
N TYR A 80 13.29 -15.53 17.17
CA TYR A 80 13.59 -15.89 18.56
C TYR A 80 13.14 -14.82 19.54
N ILE A 81 13.11 -13.55 19.12
CA ILE A 81 12.47 -12.46 19.88
C ILE A 81 10.96 -12.73 19.94
N ALA A 82 10.32 -13.13 18.84
CA ALA A 82 8.90 -13.49 18.81
C ALA A 82 8.60 -14.62 19.80
N ARG A 83 9.42 -15.68 19.82
CA ARG A 83 9.33 -16.73 20.82
C ARG A 83 9.52 -16.22 22.25
N TRP A 84 10.49 -15.33 22.49
CA TRP A 84 10.70 -14.74 23.80
C TRP A 84 9.46 -13.94 24.25
N CYS A 85 8.86 -13.14 23.35
CA CYS A 85 7.61 -12.43 23.61
C CYS A 85 6.47 -13.38 23.95
N ALA A 86 6.30 -14.46 23.17
CA ALA A 86 5.28 -15.48 23.40
C ALA A 86 5.43 -16.13 24.79
N ARG A 87 6.66 -16.50 25.19
CA ARG A 87 6.95 -17.08 26.50
C ARG A 87 6.72 -16.10 27.67
N ARG A 88 6.73 -14.80 27.40
CA ARG A 88 6.42 -13.73 28.37
C ARG A 88 4.95 -13.32 28.37
N GLY A 89 4.10 -13.95 27.54
CA GLY A 89 2.69 -13.60 27.44
C GLY A 89 2.42 -12.24 26.80
N LEU A 90 3.38 -11.68 26.06
CA LEU A 90 3.18 -10.45 25.30
C LEU A 90 2.30 -10.73 24.08
N THR A 91 1.40 -9.82 23.76
CA THR A 91 0.52 -9.93 22.59
C THR A 91 1.13 -9.27 21.35
N PRO A 92 0.78 -9.71 20.12
CA PRO A 92 1.21 -9.06 18.88
C PRO A 92 0.98 -7.54 18.90
N ASN A 93 -0.23 -7.10 19.28
CA ASN A 93 -0.59 -5.68 19.32
C ASN A 93 0.28 -4.86 20.28
N GLN A 94 0.76 -5.44 21.39
CA GLN A 94 1.70 -4.76 22.30
C GLN A 94 3.06 -4.56 21.61
N VAL A 95 3.55 -5.57 20.88
CA VAL A 95 4.81 -5.48 20.14
C VAL A 95 4.70 -4.48 18.97
N THR A 96 3.59 -4.49 18.23
CA THR A 96 3.28 -3.52 17.18
C THR A 96 3.26 -2.08 17.72
N THR A 97 2.65 -1.88 18.89
CA THR A 97 2.63 -0.58 19.56
C THR A 97 4.03 -0.15 20.01
N ALA A 98 4.84 -1.07 20.55
CA ALA A 98 6.23 -0.79 20.90
C ALA A 98 7.09 -0.42 19.68
N SER A 99 6.86 -1.08 18.53
CA SER A 99 7.49 -0.72 17.26
C SER A 99 7.13 0.72 16.85
N LEU A 100 5.85 1.10 16.90
CA LEU A 100 5.41 2.47 16.61
C LEU A 100 6.06 3.49 17.53
N ILE A 101 6.02 3.28 18.85
CA ILE A 101 6.64 4.20 19.82
C ILE A 101 8.13 4.37 19.51
N THR A 102 8.84 3.28 19.22
CA THR A 102 10.26 3.31 18.85
C THR A 102 10.50 4.15 17.60
N ALA A 103 9.66 4.03 16.56
CA ALA A 103 9.76 4.86 15.35
C ALA A 103 9.47 6.33 15.61
N LEU A 104 8.50 6.65 16.48
CA LEU A 104 8.19 8.03 16.84
C LEU A 104 9.35 8.69 17.61
N ILE A 105 10.01 7.92 18.49
CA ILE A 105 11.25 8.36 19.15
C ILE A 105 12.35 8.56 18.09
N ALA A 106 12.49 7.64 17.12
CA ALA A 106 13.44 7.79 16.01
C ALA A 106 13.20 9.07 15.19
N ALA A 107 11.94 9.35 14.85
CA ALA A 107 11.52 10.58 14.18
C ALA A 107 11.81 11.83 15.03
N GLY A 108 11.60 11.76 16.35
CA GLY A 108 11.96 12.81 17.30
C GLY A 108 13.48 13.06 17.36
N CYS A 109 14.28 12.00 17.35
CA CYS A 109 15.74 12.10 17.25
C CYS A 109 16.17 12.76 15.94
N ALA A 110 15.59 12.36 14.80
CA ALA A 110 15.84 12.98 13.51
C ALA A 110 15.47 14.47 13.52
N ALA A 111 14.34 14.81 14.13
CA ALA A 111 13.87 16.19 14.24
C ALA A 111 14.82 17.10 15.01
N THR A 112 15.73 16.59 15.86
CA THR A 112 16.72 17.43 16.55
C THR A 112 17.64 18.19 15.58
N GLY A 113 17.83 17.68 14.36
CA GLY A 113 18.73 18.28 13.36
C GLY A 113 20.21 18.14 13.67
N THR A 114 20.57 17.38 14.70
CA THR A 114 21.97 17.16 15.11
C THR A 114 22.50 15.85 14.53
N ARG A 115 23.84 15.75 14.37
CA ARG A 115 24.44 14.50 13.88
C ARG A 115 24.18 13.31 14.81
N GLY A 116 24.30 13.51 16.12
CA GLY A 116 23.95 12.48 17.11
C GLY A 116 22.47 12.05 17.01
N GLY A 117 21.57 13.02 16.81
CA GLY A 117 20.15 12.75 16.58
C GLY A 117 19.87 11.92 15.33
N PHE A 118 20.54 12.20 14.21
CA PHE A 118 20.40 11.41 13.00
C PHE A 118 20.95 9.97 13.14
N VAL A 119 22.08 9.80 13.83
CA VAL A 119 22.62 8.46 14.12
C VAL A 119 21.65 7.67 15.00
N ALA A 120 21.15 8.29 16.08
CA ALA A 120 20.15 7.67 16.95
C ALA A 120 18.86 7.32 16.18
N ALA A 121 18.40 8.21 15.29
CA ALA A 121 17.24 7.97 14.44
C ALA A 121 17.42 6.75 13.55
N GLY A 122 18.57 6.61 12.87
CA GLY A 122 18.85 5.45 12.02
C GLY A 122 18.87 4.13 12.80
N VAL A 123 19.51 4.11 13.98
CA VAL A 123 19.55 2.92 14.85
C VAL A 123 18.16 2.55 15.34
N LEU A 124 17.40 3.52 15.85
CA LEU A 124 16.05 3.30 16.35
C LEU A 124 15.07 2.92 15.23
N LEU A 125 15.28 3.39 14.00
CA LEU A 125 14.49 3.00 12.85
C LEU A 125 14.64 1.50 12.55
N ILE A 126 15.87 0.98 12.58
CA ILE A 126 16.13 -0.47 12.45
C ILE A 126 15.53 -1.24 13.62
N ALA A 127 15.70 -0.75 14.85
CA ALA A 127 15.11 -1.39 16.03
C ALA A 127 13.58 -1.48 15.93
N SER A 128 12.93 -0.40 15.48
CA SER A 128 11.49 -0.38 15.21
C SER A 128 11.10 -1.42 14.14
N PHE A 129 11.87 -1.53 13.06
CA PHE A 129 11.63 -2.50 11.99
C PHE A 129 11.82 -3.97 12.45
N VAL A 130 12.76 -4.23 13.35
CA VAL A 130 12.92 -5.55 13.98
C VAL A 130 11.67 -5.90 14.78
N LEU A 131 11.13 -4.96 15.58
CA LEU A 131 9.92 -5.17 16.36
C LEU A 131 8.68 -5.38 15.49
N ASP A 132 8.60 -4.65 14.37
CA ASP A 132 7.57 -4.80 13.34
C ASP A 132 7.58 -6.22 12.74
N CYS A 133 8.76 -6.72 12.33
CA CYS A 133 8.86 -8.11 11.87
C CYS A 133 8.50 -9.13 12.98
N THR A 134 8.81 -8.78 14.23
CA THR A 134 8.60 -9.63 15.40
C THR A 134 7.11 -9.79 15.73
N ASP A 135 6.28 -8.77 15.53
CA ASP A 135 4.85 -8.85 15.87
C ASP A 135 4.10 -9.84 14.96
N GLY A 136 4.36 -9.84 13.66
CA GLY A 136 3.75 -10.74 12.70
C GLY A 136 4.27 -12.16 12.86
N GLN A 137 5.56 -12.30 13.19
CA GLN A 137 6.14 -13.60 13.57
C GLN A 137 5.52 -14.12 14.87
N LEU A 138 5.26 -13.25 15.86
CA LEU A 138 4.61 -13.61 17.12
C LEU A 138 3.16 -14.03 16.88
N ALA A 139 2.40 -13.30 16.07
CA ALA A 139 1.04 -13.66 15.68
C ALA A 139 0.99 -15.04 15.04
N ARG A 140 1.90 -15.32 14.10
CA ARG A 140 2.01 -16.64 13.45
C ARG A 140 2.43 -17.76 14.40
N TYR A 141 3.47 -17.50 15.20
CA TYR A 141 4.00 -18.47 16.15
C TYR A 141 2.99 -18.85 17.24
N SER A 142 2.21 -17.88 17.71
CA SER A 142 1.22 -18.05 18.80
C SER A 142 -0.20 -18.32 18.30
N LEU A 143 -0.42 -18.35 16.98
CA LEU A 143 -1.75 -18.45 16.34
C LEU A 143 -2.74 -17.38 16.82
N GLN A 144 -2.22 -16.20 17.18
CA GLN A 144 -3.01 -15.05 17.63
C GLN A 144 -3.21 -14.06 16.49
N TYR A 145 -4.29 -14.25 15.72
CA TYR A 145 -4.65 -13.39 14.60
C TYR A 145 -5.88 -12.54 14.92
N SER A 146 -5.93 -11.32 14.42
CA SER A 146 -7.13 -10.48 14.50
C SER A 146 -7.18 -9.48 13.35
N THR A 147 -8.40 -9.15 12.90
CA THR A 147 -8.66 -8.06 11.94
C THR A 147 -8.10 -6.73 12.43
N LEU A 148 -8.32 -6.44 13.71
CA LEU A 148 -7.81 -5.23 14.35
C LEU A 148 -6.29 -5.19 14.35
N GLY A 149 -5.62 -6.32 14.65
CA GLY A 149 -4.16 -6.42 14.64
C GLY A 149 -3.59 -6.19 13.24
N ALA A 150 -4.17 -6.82 12.21
CA ALA A 150 -3.74 -6.62 10.82
C ALA A 150 -3.93 -5.16 10.36
N TRP A 151 -5.04 -4.52 10.73
CA TRP A 151 -5.25 -3.09 10.45
C TRP A 151 -4.30 -2.17 11.24
N LEU A 152 -4.04 -2.48 12.52
CA LEU A 152 -3.12 -1.71 13.36
C LEU A 152 -1.71 -1.76 12.80
N ASP A 153 -1.23 -2.96 12.45
CA ASP A 153 0.06 -3.18 11.81
C ASP A 153 0.17 -2.32 10.54
N ALA A 154 -0.71 -2.55 9.57
CA ALA A 154 -0.83 -1.78 8.33
C ALA A 154 -0.86 -0.25 8.52
N THR A 155 -1.64 0.24 9.48
CA THR A 155 -1.79 1.66 9.79
C THR A 155 -0.52 2.24 10.39
N PHE A 156 0.05 1.55 11.37
CA PHE A 156 1.26 1.99 12.05
C PHE A 156 2.43 2.00 11.08
N ASP A 157 2.49 1.06 10.16
CA ASP A 157 3.48 0.99 9.10
C ASP A 157 3.55 2.26 8.25
N ARG A 158 2.40 2.86 7.93
CA ARG A 158 2.31 4.16 7.24
C ARG A 158 2.61 5.33 8.17
N ALA A 159 2.09 5.29 9.40
CA ALA A 159 2.34 6.34 10.39
C ALA A 159 3.83 6.49 10.71
N LYS A 160 4.57 5.38 10.87
CA LYS A 160 6.02 5.37 11.11
C LYS A 160 6.76 6.01 9.95
N GLU A 161 6.43 5.63 8.71
CA GLU A 161 7.04 6.18 7.50
C GLU A 161 6.86 7.71 7.42
N TYR A 162 5.63 8.19 7.56
CA TYR A 162 5.32 9.62 7.45
C TYR A 162 5.91 10.43 8.60
N ALA A 163 5.86 9.89 9.83
CA ALA A 163 6.49 10.52 10.98
C ALA A 163 8.01 10.65 10.79
N TYR A 164 8.67 9.61 10.26
CA TYR A 164 10.11 9.65 10.03
C TYR A 164 10.49 10.65 8.94
N TYR A 165 9.74 10.74 7.84
CA TYR A 165 9.95 11.76 6.81
C TYR A 165 9.75 13.18 7.37
N ALA A 166 8.71 13.41 8.17
CA ALA A 166 8.47 14.69 8.83
C ALA A 166 9.60 15.03 9.82
N GLY A 167 10.09 14.05 10.58
CA GLY A 167 11.21 14.21 11.51
C GLY A 167 12.49 14.63 10.79
N LEU A 168 12.84 13.96 9.68
CA LEU A 168 13.97 14.34 8.83
C LEU A 168 13.83 15.76 8.26
N ALA A 169 12.65 16.10 7.74
CA ALA A 169 12.40 17.41 7.16
C ALA A 169 12.47 18.53 8.20
N LEU A 170 11.90 18.31 9.38
CA LEU A 170 11.98 19.24 10.50
C LEU A 170 13.42 19.43 11.00
N GLY A 171 14.17 18.34 11.14
CA GLY A 171 15.58 18.37 11.55
C GLY A 171 16.47 19.11 10.55
N ALA A 172 16.27 18.87 9.25
CA ALA A 172 16.99 19.58 8.18
C ALA A 172 16.67 21.08 8.19
N ALA A 173 15.39 21.44 8.30
CA ALA A 173 14.96 22.84 8.32
C ALA A 173 15.55 23.64 9.50
N ARG A 174 15.74 23.00 10.66
CA ARG A 174 16.44 23.62 11.81
C ARG A 174 17.91 23.92 11.52
N GLY A 175 18.54 23.13 10.66
CA GLY A 175 19.90 23.35 10.15
C GLY A 175 19.97 24.28 8.93
N GLY A 176 18.84 24.89 8.52
CA GLY A 176 18.76 25.77 7.35
C GLY A 176 18.57 25.06 6.01
N ASP A 177 18.37 23.74 6.00
CA ASP A 177 18.19 22.94 4.79
C ASP A 177 16.70 22.54 4.61
N ASP A 178 15.93 23.33 3.86
CA ASP A 178 14.51 22.99 3.61
C ASP A 178 14.39 21.83 2.61
N VAL A 179 13.89 20.70 3.11
CA VAL A 179 13.64 19.47 2.36
C VAL A 179 12.17 19.03 2.43
N TRP A 180 11.24 19.87 2.88
CA TRP A 180 9.83 19.50 3.00
C TRP A 180 9.19 19.13 1.65
N ALA A 181 9.60 19.79 0.56
CA ALA A 181 9.16 19.43 -0.78
C ALA A 181 9.65 18.02 -1.18
N LEU A 182 10.87 17.63 -0.78
CA LEU A 182 11.41 16.30 -1.03
C LEU A 182 10.69 15.23 -0.19
N ALA A 183 10.42 15.53 1.08
CA ALA A 183 9.67 14.67 1.98
C ALA A 183 8.25 14.42 1.48
N LEU A 184 7.55 15.49 1.08
CA LEU A 184 6.22 15.41 0.47
C LEU A 184 6.28 14.64 -0.85
N GLY A 185 7.24 14.95 -1.73
CA GLY A 185 7.44 14.24 -2.99
C GLY A 185 7.67 12.73 -2.80
N ALA A 186 8.45 12.35 -1.79
CA ALA A 186 8.70 10.95 -1.46
C ALA A 186 7.42 10.24 -0.99
N MET A 187 6.62 10.89 -0.14
CA MET A 187 5.31 10.38 0.27
C MET A 187 4.36 10.22 -0.92
N VAL A 188 4.28 11.22 -1.81
CA VAL A 188 3.44 11.15 -3.02
C VAL A 188 3.84 9.98 -3.89
N LEU A 189 5.14 9.87 -4.21
CA LEU A 189 5.66 8.81 -5.06
C LEU A 189 5.41 7.42 -4.48
N GLN A 190 5.66 7.24 -3.18
CA GLN A 190 5.45 5.96 -2.50
C GLN A 190 3.97 5.58 -2.45
N THR A 191 3.10 6.55 -2.15
CA THR A 191 1.65 6.33 -2.10
C THR A 191 1.12 5.94 -3.48
N CYS A 192 1.51 6.66 -4.54
CA CYS A 192 1.16 6.31 -5.91
C CYS A 192 1.64 4.90 -6.28
N ARG A 193 2.89 4.54 -5.94
CA ARG A 193 3.45 3.20 -6.19
C ARG A 193 2.63 2.10 -5.52
N HIS A 194 2.24 2.30 -4.26
CA HIS A 194 1.40 1.34 -3.54
C HIS A 194 0.00 1.24 -4.17
N VAL A 195 -0.63 2.35 -4.53
CA VAL A 195 -1.96 2.33 -5.19
C VAL A 195 -1.90 1.65 -6.56
N VAL A 196 -0.82 1.79 -7.33
CA VAL A 196 -0.57 1.02 -8.57
C VAL A 196 -0.55 -0.47 -8.28
N ASP A 197 0.15 -0.90 -7.23
CA ASP A 197 0.23 -2.32 -6.84
C ASP A 197 -1.14 -2.86 -6.43
N PHE A 198 -1.84 -2.16 -5.54
CA PHE A 198 -3.17 -2.55 -5.10
C PHE A 198 -4.17 -2.61 -6.24
N SER A 199 -4.26 -1.56 -7.06
CA SER A 199 -5.21 -1.49 -8.16
C SER A 199 -4.95 -2.58 -9.20
N PHE A 200 -3.67 -2.88 -9.51
CA PHE A 200 -3.34 -3.94 -10.44
C PHE A 200 -3.67 -5.33 -9.88
N ASN A 201 -3.34 -5.61 -8.61
CA ASN A 201 -3.62 -6.92 -8.03
C ASN A 201 -5.13 -7.14 -7.89
N GLU A 202 -5.87 -6.14 -7.43
CA GLU A 202 -7.33 -6.20 -7.31
C GLU A 202 -8.01 -6.40 -8.68
N ALA A 203 -7.53 -5.69 -9.70
CA ALA A 203 -8.04 -5.84 -11.07
C ALA A 203 -7.81 -7.23 -11.68
N ASN A 204 -6.95 -8.05 -11.09
CA ASN A 204 -6.61 -9.38 -11.57
C ASN A 204 -6.88 -10.49 -10.53
N HIS A 205 -7.49 -10.18 -9.38
CA HIS A 205 -7.67 -11.13 -8.28
C HIS A 205 -8.46 -12.37 -8.71
N ASP A 206 -9.56 -12.17 -9.43
CA ASP A 206 -10.45 -13.24 -9.92
C ASP A 206 -10.28 -13.48 -11.44
N ALA A 207 -9.18 -13.02 -12.03
CA ALA A 207 -9.01 -13.10 -13.48
C ALA A 207 -8.54 -14.50 -13.90
N SER A 208 -9.42 -15.24 -14.61
CA SER A 208 -9.02 -16.47 -15.31
C SER A 208 -8.00 -16.12 -16.41
N ALA A 209 -6.74 -16.56 -16.26
CA ALA A 209 -5.66 -16.23 -17.17
C ALA A 209 -5.12 -17.46 -17.90
N ASN A 210 -4.94 -17.34 -19.22
CA ASN A 210 -4.10 -18.27 -20.00
C ASN A 210 -2.61 -18.00 -19.73
N THR A 211 -1.78 -19.04 -19.83
CA THR A 211 -0.31 -18.97 -19.70
C THR A 211 0.28 -17.93 -20.65
N SER A 212 1.02 -16.94 -20.12
CA SER A 212 1.64 -15.87 -20.93
C SER A 212 3.14 -16.13 -21.16
N PRO A 213 3.72 -15.69 -22.30
CA PRO A 213 5.16 -15.82 -22.59
C PRO A 213 6.05 -15.17 -21.53
N THR A 214 5.55 -14.12 -20.86
CA THR A 214 6.21 -13.45 -19.74
C THR A 214 6.30 -14.30 -18.48
N ALA A 215 5.37 -15.25 -18.25
CA ALA A 215 5.43 -16.18 -17.14
C ALA A 215 6.54 -17.21 -17.37
N ALA A 216 6.63 -17.77 -18.59
CA ALA A 216 7.71 -18.70 -18.96
C ALA A 216 9.12 -18.08 -18.86
N LEU A 217 9.26 -16.78 -19.15
CA LEU A 217 10.53 -16.06 -18.94
C LEU A 217 10.85 -15.87 -17.45
N SER A 218 9.84 -15.58 -16.61
CA SER A 218 10.00 -15.50 -15.16
C SER A 218 10.50 -16.83 -14.59
N ASP A 219 9.84 -17.93 -14.95
CA ASP A 219 10.19 -19.28 -14.47
C ASP A 219 11.63 -19.66 -14.86
N LYS A 220 12.04 -19.29 -16.09
CA LYS A 220 13.41 -19.54 -16.57
C LYS A 220 14.45 -18.71 -15.81
N LEU A 221 14.14 -17.46 -15.45
CA LEU A 221 15.03 -16.63 -14.64
C LEU A 221 15.08 -17.10 -13.18
N ASP A 222 13.95 -17.55 -12.64
CA ASP A 222 13.84 -18.03 -11.26
C ASP A 222 14.64 -19.33 -11.02
N SER A 223 15.00 -20.05 -12.09
CA SER A 223 15.96 -21.15 -12.06
C SER A 223 17.39 -20.74 -11.64
N VAL A 224 17.72 -19.44 -11.69
CA VAL A 224 19.02 -18.89 -11.28
C VAL A 224 18.87 -18.12 -9.97
N GLY A 225 19.16 -18.79 -8.84
CA GLY A 225 18.79 -18.33 -7.49
C GLY A 225 19.22 -16.92 -7.07
N TRP A 226 20.34 -16.38 -7.57
CA TRP A 226 20.76 -15.01 -7.24
C TRP A 226 19.91 -13.94 -7.94
N THR A 227 19.36 -14.24 -9.12
CA THR A 227 18.53 -13.29 -9.88
C THR A 227 17.19 -13.03 -9.20
N VAL A 228 16.68 -13.99 -8.42
CA VAL A 228 15.48 -13.84 -7.59
C VAL A 228 15.67 -12.72 -6.57
N TRP A 229 16.81 -12.70 -5.88
CA TRP A 229 17.11 -11.68 -4.87
C TRP A 229 17.29 -10.29 -5.48
N VAL A 230 17.98 -10.19 -6.62
CA VAL A 230 18.12 -8.91 -7.34
C VAL A 230 16.74 -8.39 -7.76
N ARG A 231 15.86 -9.25 -8.30
CA ARG A 231 14.50 -8.85 -8.67
C ARG A 231 13.68 -8.40 -7.46
N ARG A 232 13.79 -9.11 -6.32
CA ARG A 232 13.13 -8.69 -5.07
C ARG A 232 13.64 -7.34 -4.58
N MET A 233 14.95 -7.10 -4.62
CA MET A 233 15.56 -5.83 -4.20
C MET A 233 15.23 -4.66 -5.12
N ILE A 234 15.14 -4.86 -6.44
CA ILE A 234 14.80 -3.81 -7.42
C ILE A 234 13.45 -3.15 -7.11
N VAL A 235 12.50 -3.92 -6.55
CA VAL A 235 11.18 -3.42 -6.17
C VAL A 235 11.26 -2.53 -4.91
N LEU A 236 12.43 -2.41 -4.28
CA LEU A 236 12.71 -1.67 -3.06
C LEU A 236 11.64 -1.97 -1.98
N PRO A 237 11.58 -3.23 -1.49
CA PRO A 237 10.65 -3.62 -0.44
C PRO A 237 10.88 -2.84 0.86
N ILE A 238 9.99 -3.05 1.83
CA ILE A 238 10.02 -2.35 3.12
C ILE A 238 11.40 -2.51 3.78
N GLY A 239 11.92 -3.73 3.94
CA GLY A 239 13.22 -3.93 4.60
C GLY A 239 14.39 -3.20 3.94
N GLU A 240 14.53 -3.31 2.62
CA GLU A 240 15.59 -2.63 1.84
C GLU A 240 15.49 -1.12 1.97
N ARG A 241 14.27 -0.59 1.88
CA ARG A 241 14.01 0.84 1.98
C ARG A 241 14.31 1.38 3.37
N TRP A 242 13.89 0.67 4.41
CA TRP A 242 14.14 1.06 5.80
C TRP A 242 15.62 0.98 6.14
N ALA A 243 16.34 -0.04 5.67
CA ALA A 243 17.79 -0.13 5.80
C ALA A 243 18.50 1.03 5.09
N MET A 244 18.12 1.32 3.84
CA MET A 244 18.66 2.45 3.09
C MET A 244 18.42 3.78 3.82
N ILE A 245 17.19 4.05 4.27
CA ILE A 245 16.85 5.27 5.00
C ILE A 245 17.63 5.36 6.30
N ALA A 246 17.71 4.29 7.09
CA ALA A 246 18.42 4.27 8.37
C ALA A 246 19.92 4.58 8.18
N VAL A 247 20.57 3.87 7.25
CA VAL A 247 21.99 4.02 6.98
C VAL A 247 22.30 5.40 6.43
N LEU A 248 21.54 5.88 5.44
CA LEU A 248 21.77 7.21 4.87
C LEU A 248 21.45 8.33 5.86
N THR A 249 20.42 8.19 6.69
CA THR A 249 20.15 9.16 7.78
C THR A 249 21.36 9.23 8.71
N ALA A 250 21.85 8.09 9.18
CA ALA A 250 22.95 8.02 10.13
C ALA A 250 24.29 8.48 9.54
N LEU A 251 24.51 8.27 8.24
CA LEU A 251 25.80 8.51 7.58
C LEU A 251 25.86 9.80 6.76
N THR A 252 24.73 10.38 6.35
CA THR A 252 24.69 11.50 5.39
C THR A 252 23.76 12.62 5.87
N THR A 253 23.08 13.33 4.96
CA THR A 253 22.12 14.39 5.27
C THR A 253 20.69 13.96 4.91
N PRO A 254 19.66 14.59 5.51
CA PRO A 254 18.27 14.35 5.12
C PRO A 254 18.01 14.55 3.62
N ARG A 255 18.63 15.56 3.00
CA ARG A 255 18.54 15.80 1.55
C ARG A 255 19.04 14.63 0.71
N ILE A 256 20.23 14.09 1.03
CA ILE A 256 20.78 12.92 0.34
C ILE A 256 19.87 11.70 0.53
N THR A 257 19.37 11.52 1.76
CA THR A 257 18.44 10.43 2.09
C THR A 257 17.17 10.51 1.23
N PHE A 258 16.58 11.70 1.08
CA PHE A 258 15.40 11.88 0.23
C PHE A 258 15.70 11.74 -1.25
N TYR A 259 16.85 12.21 -1.75
CA TYR A 259 17.22 11.97 -3.16
C TYR A 259 17.38 10.48 -3.45
N ALA A 260 18.09 9.74 -2.60
CA ALA A 260 18.23 8.30 -2.76
C ALA A 260 16.87 7.59 -2.73
N LEU A 261 16.01 7.99 -1.79
CA LEU A 261 14.65 7.46 -1.68
C LEU A 261 13.80 7.76 -2.93
N LEU A 262 13.78 9.01 -3.41
CA LEU A 262 13.04 9.40 -4.60
C LEU A 262 13.52 8.66 -5.85
N ILE A 263 14.85 8.58 -6.05
CA ILE A 263 15.43 7.88 -7.20
C ILE A 263 15.11 6.39 -7.14
N GLY A 264 15.33 5.75 -5.98
CA GLY A 264 15.05 4.32 -5.79
C GLY A 264 13.57 3.98 -5.97
N CYS A 265 12.68 4.76 -5.36
CA CYS A 265 11.23 4.59 -5.51
C CYS A 265 10.76 4.87 -6.94
N ALA A 266 11.32 5.87 -7.64
CA ALA A 266 10.95 6.18 -9.02
C ALA A 266 11.38 5.07 -9.97
N PHE A 267 12.58 4.52 -9.78
CA PHE A 267 13.05 3.36 -10.52
C PHE A 267 12.17 2.13 -10.28
N SER A 268 11.88 1.81 -9.01
CA SER A 268 10.98 0.71 -8.63
C SER A 268 9.57 0.89 -9.21
N ALA A 269 9.00 2.08 -9.11
CA ALA A 269 7.69 2.40 -9.66
C ALA A 269 7.64 2.24 -11.18
N THR A 270 8.67 2.72 -11.88
CA THR A 270 8.78 2.59 -13.35
C THR A 270 8.90 1.13 -13.76
N TYR A 271 9.82 0.38 -13.12
CA TYR A 271 10.06 -1.03 -13.39
C TYR A 271 8.79 -1.88 -13.20
N THR A 272 8.14 -1.75 -12.05
CA THR A 272 6.94 -2.54 -11.71
C THR A 272 5.73 -2.14 -12.55
N THR A 273 5.52 -0.84 -12.79
CA THR A 273 4.39 -0.34 -13.60
C THR A 273 4.55 -0.73 -15.06
N ALA A 274 5.74 -0.59 -15.65
CA ALA A 274 6.00 -1.02 -17.02
C ALA A 274 5.72 -2.52 -17.21
N GLY A 275 6.21 -3.36 -16.28
CA GLY A 275 5.92 -4.80 -16.30
C GLY A 275 4.44 -5.13 -16.16
N ARG A 276 3.68 -4.37 -15.35
CA ARG A 276 2.22 -4.53 -15.19
C ARG A 276 1.44 -4.07 -16.42
N VAL A 277 1.83 -2.96 -17.05
CA VAL A 277 1.24 -2.47 -18.30
C VAL A 277 1.46 -3.50 -19.41
N LEU A 278 2.70 -4.00 -19.55
CA LEU A 278 3.00 -5.05 -20.52
C LEU A 278 2.16 -6.31 -20.29
N ARG A 279 2.05 -6.78 -19.04
CA ARG A 279 1.17 -7.93 -18.69
C ARG A 279 -0.30 -7.65 -18.99
N SER A 280 -0.79 -6.43 -18.73
CA SER A 280 -2.18 -6.05 -18.97
C SER A 280 -2.54 -5.99 -20.45
N LEU A 281 -1.59 -5.59 -21.31
CA LEU A 281 -1.80 -5.52 -22.76
C LEU A 281 -1.61 -6.87 -23.44
N THR A 282 -0.78 -7.75 -22.87
CA THR A 282 -0.50 -9.07 -23.44
C THR A 282 -1.46 -10.17 -22.97
N ARG A 283 -2.06 -10.04 -21.78
CA ARG A 283 -3.06 -11.00 -21.27
C ARG A 283 -4.47 -10.59 -21.70
N ARG A 284 -5.20 -11.52 -22.34
CA ARG A 284 -6.66 -11.39 -22.52
C ARG A 284 -7.38 -11.85 -21.25
N ALA A 285 -7.26 -11.05 -20.18
CA ALA A 285 -7.98 -11.29 -18.94
C ALA A 285 -9.36 -10.61 -19.00
N THR A 286 -10.42 -11.36 -18.69
CA THR A 286 -11.75 -10.82 -18.45
C THR A 286 -11.87 -10.44 -16.98
N ARG A 287 -12.16 -9.17 -16.69
CA ARG A 287 -12.30 -8.67 -15.31
C ARG A 287 -13.73 -8.76 -14.81
N THR A 288 -13.86 -9.16 -13.55
CA THR A 288 -15.14 -9.35 -12.85
C THR A 288 -15.80 -8.01 -12.49
N ASP A 289 -17.10 -8.04 -12.20
CA ASP A 289 -17.82 -6.87 -11.67
C ASP A 289 -17.31 -6.47 -10.27
N ARG A 290 -16.86 -7.44 -9.47
CA ARG A 290 -16.20 -7.21 -8.18
C ARG A 290 -14.95 -6.34 -8.37
N ALA A 291 -14.05 -6.74 -9.27
CA ALA A 291 -12.82 -5.98 -9.56
C ALA A 291 -13.12 -4.57 -10.07
N ALA A 292 -14.11 -4.42 -10.96
CA ALA A 292 -14.52 -3.10 -11.46
C ALA A 292 -15.08 -2.20 -10.36
N LYS A 293 -15.85 -2.76 -9.42
CA LYS A 293 -16.36 -2.04 -8.25
C LYS A 293 -15.23 -1.62 -7.31
N ALA A 294 -14.31 -2.53 -6.99
CA ALA A 294 -13.17 -2.23 -6.14
C ALA A 294 -12.28 -1.12 -6.74
N LEU A 295 -12.05 -1.11 -8.06
CA LEU A 295 -11.35 -0.01 -8.73
C LEU A 295 -12.12 1.32 -8.65
N ALA A 296 -13.45 1.29 -8.76
CA ALA A 296 -14.27 2.50 -8.62
C ALA A 296 -14.23 3.04 -7.17
N ASP A 297 -14.25 2.15 -6.17
CA ASP A 297 -14.11 2.51 -4.77
C ASP A 297 -12.71 3.10 -4.47
N LEU A 298 -11.65 2.53 -5.05
CA LEU A 298 -10.27 3.05 -4.98
C LEU A 298 -10.10 4.41 -5.69
N ALA A 299 -10.97 4.74 -6.65
CA ALA A 299 -10.92 6.01 -7.38
C ALA A 299 -11.30 7.20 -6.48
N ASP A 300 -12.03 7.00 -5.36
CA ASP A 300 -12.41 8.05 -4.39
C ASP A 300 -13.12 9.25 -5.06
N SER A 301 -13.92 8.98 -6.08
CA SER A 301 -14.65 10.01 -6.81
C SER A 301 -15.69 10.67 -5.92
N GLY A 302 -15.65 12.00 -5.89
CA GLY A 302 -16.54 12.82 -5.08
C GLY A 302 -17.86 13.16 -5.77
N PRO A 303 -18.67 14.01 -5.11
CA PRO A 303 -20.05 14.28 -5.55
C PRO A 303 -20.12 15.01 -6.89
N LEU A 304 -19.10 15.79 -7.26
CA LEU A 304 -19.08 16.53 -8.52
C LEU A 304 -18.87 15.58 -9.70
N ALA A 305 -17.86 14.72 -9.60
CA ALA A 305 -17.61 13.72 -10.63
C ALA A 305 -18.78 12.74 -10.75
N GLU A 306 -19.32 12.24 -9.62
CA GLU A 306 -20.45 11.32 -9.60
C GLU A 306 -21.72 11.91 -10.26
N ALA A 307 -22.01 13.18 -10.00
CA ALA A 307 -23.18 13.86 -10.56
C ALA A 307 -23.06 14.01 -12.08
N VAL A 308 -21.91 14.46 -12.56
CA VAL A 308 -21.65 14.65 -14.00
C VAL A 308 -21.56 13.30 -14.74
N ALA A 309 -20.97 12.28 -14.12
CA ALA A 309 -20.80 10.95 -14.71
C ALA A 309 -22.13 10.33 -15.13
N LYS A 310 -23.23 10.58 -14.40
CA LYS A 310 -24.58 10.10 -14.74
C LYS A 310 -25.04 10.60 -16.12
N GLY A 311 -24.77 11.86 -16.45
CA GLY A 311 -25.08 12.46 -17.75
C GLY A 311 -24.16 11.98 -18.88
N LEU A 312 -22.93 11.58 -18.56
CA LEU A 312 -21.92 11.15 -19.53
C LEU A 312 -21.98 9.66 -19.89
N ARG A 313 -22.85 8.85 -19.26
CA ARG A 313 -22.92 7.39 -19.48
C ARG A 313 -23.20 6.99 -20.93
N SER A 314 -24.01 7.76 -21.66
CA SER A 314 -24.31 7.48 -23.07
C SER A 314 -23.09 7.73 -23.96
N THR A 315 -22.41 8.85 -23.74
CA THR A 315 -21.17 9.24 -24.43
C THR A 315 -20.04 8.26 -24.14
N ALA A 316 -19.82 7.93 -22.85
CA ALA A 316 -18.76 7.03 -22.42
C ALA A 316 -18.88 5.61 -23.01
N ARG A 317 -20.11 5.15 -23.28
CA ARG A 317 -20.36 3.86 -23.95
C ARG A 317 -19.95 3.83 -25.42
N ARG A 318 -19.88 4.99 -26.09
CA ARG A 318 -19.47 5.10 -27.50
C ARG A 318 -17.96 5.29 -27.67
N LEU A 319 -17.25 5.60 -26.59
CA LEU A 319 -15.82 5.91 -26.63
C LEU A 319 -14.95 4.65 -26.48
N PRO A 320 -13.72 4.66 -27.04
CA PRO A 320 -12.80 3.52 -26.99
C PRO A 320 -12.51 2.96 -25.58
N GLY A 321 -12.07 1.70 -25.53
CA GLY A 321 -11.77 0.99 -24.27
C GLY A 321 -10.64 1.61 -23.42
N PHE A 322 -9.77 2.44 -24.01
CA PHE A 322 -8.68 3.11 -23.29
C PHE A 322 -9.04 4.54 -22.84
N THR A 323 -10.25 5.02 -23.11
CA THR A 323 -10.66 6.40 -22.78
C THR A 323 -10.55 6.71 -21.30
N ALA A 324 -11.00 5.81 -20.41
CA ALA A 324 -10.99 6.06 -18.97
C ALA A 324 -9.59 6.40 -18.41
N PRO A 325 -8.55 5.55 -18.59
CA PRO A 325 -7.21 5.89 -18.13
C PRO A 325 -6.61 7.10 -18.88
N ALA A 326 -6.93 7.29 -20.17
CA ALA A 326 -6.41 8.41 -20.95
C ALA A 326 -6.93 9.77 -20.43
N VAL A 327 -8.24 9.90 -20.20
CA VAL A 327 -8.81 11.17 -19.71
C VAL A 327 -8.46 11.43 -18.24
N ALA A 328 -8.32 10.37 -17.43
CA ALA A 328 -7.80 10.49 -16.07
C ALA A 328 -6.37 11.05 -16.05
N LEU A 329 -5.49 10.52 -16.92
CA LEU A 329 -4.12 11.00 -17.06
C LEU A 329 -4.06 12.43 -17.60
N LEU A 330 -4.77 12.73 -18.69
CA LEU A 330 -4.70 14.04 -19.34
C LEU A 330 -5.29 15.15 -18.46
N GLY A 331 -6.45 14.90 -17.83
CA GLY A 331 -7.05 15.85 -16.89
C GLY A 331 -6.17 16.10 -15.68
N GLY A 332 -5.61 15.02 -15.10
CA GLY A 332 -4.69 15.11 -13.98
C GLY A 332 -3.39 15.84 -14.33
N ALA A 333 -2.80 15.53 -15.49
CA ALA A 333 -1.62 16.21 -15.98
C ALA A 333 -1.87 17.70 -16.25
N ALA A 334 -3.05 18.07 -16.76
CA ALA A 334 -3.41 19.46 -17.01
C ALA A 334 -3.47 20.30 -15.72
N VAL A 335 -4.09 19.80 -14.65
CA VAL A 335 -4.16 20.52 -13.37
C VAL A 335 -2.79 20.63 -12.69
N VAL A 336 -1.97 19.58 -12.75
CA VAL A 336 -0.60 19.62 -12.22
C VAL A 336 0.29 20.55 -13.04
N ALA A 337 0.23 20.48 -14.37
CA ALA A 337 1.04 21.31 -15.27
C ALA A 337 0.69 22.79 -15.15
N THR A 338 -0.60 23.14 -15.09
CA THR A 338 -1.02 24.53 -14.87
C THR A 338 -0.59 25.04 -13.50
N ALA A 339 -0.71 24.25 -12.43
CA ALA A 339 -0.17 24.60 -11.12
C ALA A 339 1.36 24.83 -11.17
N ALA A 340 2.10 24.00 -11.89
CA ALA A 340 3.57 24.08 -11.97
C ALA A 340 4.03 25.27 -12.82
N LEU A 341 3.41 25.51 -13.96
CA LEU A 341 3.86 26.44 -14.98
C LEU A 341 3.31 27.88 -14.80
N THR A 342 2.23 28.07 -14.03
CA THR A 342 1.61 29.40 -13.84
C THR A 342 1.78 29.94 -12.41
N GLY A 343 1.79 31.25 -12.23
CA GLY A 343 2.03 31.87 -10.92
C GLY A 343 0.99 31.50 -9.85
N PHE A 344 1.41 31.45 -8.58
CA PHE A 344 0.49 31.30 -7.44
C PHE A 344 -0.55 32.44 -7.46
N GLY A 345 -1.82 32.14 -7.18
CA GLY A 345 -2.92 33.10 -7.31
C GLY A 345 -3.51 33.25 -8.74
N GLY A 346 -2.87 32.66 -9.76
CA GLY A 346 -3.37 32.71 -11.13
C GLY A 346 -4.63 31.86 -11.36
N PRO A 347 -5.49 32.18 -12.34
CA PRO A 347 -6.76 31.47 -12.57
C PRO A 347 -6.58 30.10 -13.24
N TRP A 348 -5.44 29.84 -13.88
CA TRP A 348 -5.22 28.65 -14.71
C TRP A 348 -5.33 27.31 -13.97
N PRO A 349 -4.76 27.13 -12.76
CA PRO A 349 -4.94 25.90 -11.99
C PRO A 349 -6.42 25.65 -11.64
N LEU A 350 -7.19 26.72 -11.37
CA LEU A 350 -8.63 26.62 -11.12
C LEU A 350 -9.41 26.19 -12.37
N VAL A 351 -9.12 26.80 -13.52
CA VAL A 351 -9.73 26.39 -14.80
C VAL A 351 -9.41 24.93 -15.10
N ALA A 352 -8.16 24.52 -14.93
CA ALA A 352 -7.75 23.13 -15.12
C ALA A 352 -8.39 22.18 -14.10
N ALA A 353 -8.62 22.61 -12.85
CA ALA A 353 -9.33 21.82 -11.85
C ALA A 353 -10.82 21.62 -12.24
N LEU A 354 -11.47 22.61 -12.83
CA LEU A 354 -12.83 22.46 -13.38
C LEU A 354 -12.85 21.47 -14.56
N VAL A 355 -11.86 21.54 -15.44
CA VAL A 355 -11.68 20.54 -16.51
C VAL A 355 -11.42 19.15 -15.92
N TYR A 356 -10.61 19.07 -14.86
CA TYR A 356 -10.29 17.82 -14.17
C TYR A 356 -11.55 17.14 -13.59
N VAL A 357 -12.49 17.90 -13.03
CA VAL A 357 -13.82 17.39 -12.61
C VAL A 357 -14.57 16.75 -13.78
N LEU A 358 -14.57 17.37 -14.96
CA LEU A 358 -15.26 16.82 -16.14
C LEU A 358 -14.55 15.56 -16.68
N THR A 359 -13.22 15.57 -16.73
CA THR A 359 -12.45 14.41 -17.21
C THR A 359 -12.51 13.23 -16.24
N SER A 360 -12.53 13.50 -14.92
CA SER A 360 -12.67 12.45 -13.90
C SER A 360 -14.06 11.83 -13.97
N ALA A 361 -15.12 12.65 -14.10
CA ALA A 361 -16.48 12.17 -14.35
C ALA A 361 -16.56 11.26 -15.59
N LEU A 362 -15.91 11.64 -16.69
CA LEU A 362 -15.87 10.83 -17.91
C LEU A 362 -15.11 9.51 -17.70
N ALA A 363 -14.02 9.52 -16.91
CA ALA A 363 -13.24 8.32 -16.63
C ALA A 363 -14.04 7.26 -15.87
N VAL A 364 -14.86 7.69 -14.90
CA VAL A 364 -15.67 6.78 -14.06
C VAL A 364 -17.11 6.61 -14.55
N ALA A 365 -17.46 7.17 -15.70
CA ALA A 365 -18.81 7.07 -16.27
C ALA A 365 -19.19 5.65 -16.73
N ARG A 366 -18.23 4.74 -16.85
CA ARG A 366 -18.44 3.32 -17.14
C ARG A 366 -17.70 2.43 -16.12
N PRO A 367 -18.14 1.17 -15.92
CA PRO A 367 -17.40 0.21 -15.11
C PRO A 367 -15.95 0.04 -15.62
N LEU A 368 -15.00 0.07 -14.69
CA LEU A 368 -13.55 0.01 -14.96
C LEU A 368 -13.09 -1.43 -15.28
N LYS A 369 -13.49 -1.93 -16.46
CA LYS A 369 -13.17 -3.30 -16.91
C LYS A 369 -12.03 -3.38 -17.94
N GLY A 370 -11.67 -2.25 -18.55
CA GLY A 370 -10.68 -2.17 -19.63
C GLY A 370 -9.26 -2.55 -19.20
N ALA A 371 -8.43 -3.06 -20.12
CA ALA A 371 -7.09 -3.61 -19.88
C ALA A 371 -6.21 -2.73 -18.96
N LEU A 372 -6.31 -1.41 -19.10
CA LEU A 372 -5.52 -0.42 -18.37
C LEU A 372 -6.33 0.41 -17.37
N ASP A 373 -7.61 0.09 -17.14
CA ASP A 373 -8.49 0.89 -16.27
C ASP A 373 -8.03 0.88 -14.80
N TRP A 374 -7.22 -0.10 -14.40
CA TRP A 374 -6.56 -0.13 -13.08
C TRP A 374 -5.58 1.03 -12.85
N LEU A 375 -5.19 1.76 -13.90
CA LEU A 375 -4.39 2.98 -13.79
C LEU A 375 -5.21 4.22 -13.40
N VAL A 376 -6.54 4.17 -13.47
CA VAL A 376 -7.41 5.31 -13.16
C VAL A 376 -7.23 5.78 -11.70
N PRO A 377 -7.31 4.92 -10.66
CA PRO A 377 -7.08 5.37 -9.28
C PRO A 377 -5.68 5.97 -9.07
N PRO A 378 -4.57 5.32 -9.50
CA PRO A 378 -3.24 5.93 -9.41
C PRO A 378 -3.11 7.31 -10.08
N PHE A 379 -3.70 7.51 -11.25
CA PHE A 379 -3.66 8.82 -11.91
C PHE A 379 -4.40 9.89 -11.14
N PHE A 380 -5.53 9.54 -10.50
CA PHE A 380 -6.23 10.48 -9.63
C PHE A 380 -5.44 10.85 -8.38
N ARG A 381 -4.75 9.88 -7.75
CA ARG A 381 -3.85 10.17 -6.62
C ARG A 381 -2.70 11.08 -7.01
N ALA A 382 -2.04 10.77 -8.13
CA ALA A 382 -0.94 11.57 -8.63
C ALA A 382 -1.40 13.02 -8.94
N ALA A 383 -2.56 13.18 -9.59
CA ALA A 383 -3.12 14.48 -9.88
C ALA A 383 -3.38 15.30 -8.61
N GLU A 384 -4.13 14.74 -7.65
CA GLU A 384 -4.46 15.41 -6.40
C GLU A 384 -3.20 15.81 -5.63
N TYR A 385 -2.32 14.85 -5.35
CA TYR A 385 -1.17 15.06 -4.48
C TYR A 385 -0.10 15.96 -5.07
N LEU A 386 0.17 15.84 -6.38
CA LEU A 386 1.11 16.73 -7.04
C LEU A 386 0.57 18.15 -7.12
N THR A 387 -0.74 18.35 -7.34
CA THR A 387 -1.34 19.68 -7.28
C THR A 387 -1.20 20.31 -5.89
N VAL A 388 -1.44 19.55 -4.81
CA VAL A 388 -1.23 20.07 -3.43
C VAL A 388 0.24 20.42 -3.21
N LEU A 389 1.17 19.53 -3.56
CA LEU A 389 2.62 19.74 -3.42
C LEU A 389 3.07 21.00 -4.16
N VAL A 390 2.70 21.13 -5.43
CA VAL A 390 3.14 22.23 -6.30
C VAL A 390 2.57 23.56 -5.82
N LEU A 391 1.27 23.63 -5.51
CA LEU A 391 0.67 24.89 -5.02
C LEU A 391 1.25 25.30 -3.66
N ALA A 392 1.52 24.36 -2.76
CA ALA A 392 2.16 24.65 -1.48
C ALA A 392 3.62 25.10 -1.63
N ALA A 393 4.38 24.52 -2.57
CA ALA A 393 5.72 24.96 -2.90
C ALA A 393 5.71 26.38 -3.49
N LYS A 394 4.78 26.68 -4.40
CA LYS A 394 4.68 27.99 -5.07
C LYS A 394 4.10 29.10 -4.20
N ALA A 395 3.42 28.75 -3.11
CA ALA A 395 2.96 29.73 -2.13
C ALA A 395 4.14 30.46 -1.46
N ASP A 396 5.34 29.85 -1.46
CA ASP A 396 6.59 30.43 -0.97
C ASP A 396 6.49 31.04 0.44
N VAL A 397 5.74 30.36 1.33
CA VAL A 397 5.55 30.75 2.72
C VAL A 397 5.91 29.61 3.65
N ASN A 398 6.75 29.91 4.64
CA ASN A 398 7.16 28.98 5.68
C ASN A 398 5.97 28.29 6.35
N GLY A 399 5.93 26.96 6.26
CA GLY A 399 4.86 26.13 6.80
C GLY A 399 3.77 25.74 5.82
N ALA A 400 3.74 26.25 4.59
CA ALA A 400 2.81 25.78 3.55
C ALA A 400 3.08 24.32 3.17
N LEU A 401 4.35 23.95 2.93
CA LEU A 401 4.74 22.56 2.63
C LEU A 401 4.48 21.58 3.79
N PRO A 402 4.80 21.89 5.07
CA PRO A 402 4.35 21.10 6.20
C PRO A 402 2.83 20.92 6.29
N ALA A 403 2.05 21.98 6.03
CA ALA A 403 0.59 21.90 6.04
C ALA A 403 0.06 20.99 4.91
N ALA A 404 0.63 21.11 3.72
CA ALA A 404 0.38 20.22 2.59
C ALA A 404 0.78 18.77 2.89
N PHE A 405 1.90 18.55 3.58
CA PHE A 405 2.32 17.23 4.03
C PHE A 405 1.28 16.62 4.97
N GLY A 406 0.79 17.38 5.96
CA GLY A 406 -0.29 16.92 6.84
C GLY A 406 -1.56 16.57 6.08
N LEU A 407 -1.96 17.38 5.10
CA LEU A 407 -3.15 17.14 4.27
C LEU A 407 -3.01 15.87 3.43
N VAL A 408 -1.89 15.73 2.70
CA VAL A 408 -1.65 14.55 1.86
C VAL A 408 -1.50 13.30 2.72
N ALA A 409 -0.89 13.38 3.91
CA ALA A 409 -0.81 12.23 4.82
C ALA A 409 -2.20 11.77 5.30
N ALA A 410 -3.09 12.71 5.65
CA ALA A 410 -4.47 12.40 6.05
C ALA A 410 -5.30 11.79 4.93
N VAL A 411 -5.16 12.32 3.71
CA VAL A 411 -5.85 11.80 2.53
C VAL A 411 -5.26 10.44 2.10
N ALA A 412 -3.93 10.27 2.16
CA ALA A 412 -3.28 9.00 1.88
C ALA A 412 -3.73 7.92 2.87
N TYR A 413 -3.86 8.25 4.15
CA TYR A 413 -4.41 7.34 5.15
C TYR A 413 -5.82 6.86 4.79
N HIS A 414 -6.72 7.75 4.35
CA HIS A 414 -8.06 7.36 3.85
C HIS A 414 -7.98 6.35 2.70
N HIS A 415 -7.05 6.53 1.75
CA HIS A 415 -6.89 5.59 0.64
C HIS A 415 -6.28 4.26 1.08
N TYR A 416 -5.34 4.25 2.02
CA TYR A 416 -4.86 3.00 2.62
C TYR A 416 -5.98 2.29 3.37
N ASP A 417 -6.77 2.98 4.17
CA ASP A 417 -7.92 2.40 4.87
C ASP A 417 -8.90 1.76 3.88
N THR A 418 -9.17 2.44 2.76
CA THR A 418 -9.98 1.90 1.65
C THR A 418 -9.40 0.58 1.11
N VAL A 419 -8.09 0.56 0.80
CA VAL A 419 -7.40 -0.64 0.32
C VAL A 419 -7.52 -1.80 1.31
N TYR A 420 -7.27 -1.55 2.60
CA TYR A 420 -7.27 -2.59 3.61
C TYR A 420 -8.66 -3.18 3.85
N ARG A 421 -9.73 -2.38 3.74
CA ARG A 421 -11.09 -2.89 3.84
C ARG A 421 -11.50 -3.72 2.62
N ILE A 422 -11.12 -3.29 1.42
CA ILE A 422 -11.38 -4.04 0.18
C ILE A 422 -10.66 -5.39 0.21
N ARG A 423 -9.36 -5.39 0.55
CA ARG A 423 -8.58 -6.62 0.74
C ARG A 423 -9.17 -7.52 1.82
N GLY A 424 -9.68 -6.90 2.89
CA GLY A 424 -10.32 -7.58 4.01
C GLY A 424 -11.74 -8.09 3.74
N ASP A 425 -12.22 -8.08 2.50
CA ASP A 425 -13.61 -8.41 2.12
C ASP A 425 -14.68 -7.65 2.93
N ALA A 426 -14.28 -6.54 3.55
CA ALA A 426 -15.12 -5.75 4.45
C ALA A 426 -15.85 -4.61 3.72
N GLY A 427 -15.62 -4.48 2.41
CA GLY A 427 -16.20 -3.46 1.54
C GLY A 427 -15.41 -2.15 1.51
N ALA A 428 -15.96 -1.13 0.85
CA ALA A 428 -15.36 0.22 0.80
C ALA A 428 -15.87 1.09 1.97
N PRO A 429 -15.17 2.20 2.29
CA PRO A 429 -15.68 3.18 3.24
C PRO A 429 -17.05 3.73 2.82
N PRO A 430 -17.88 4.17 3.78
CA PRO A 430 -19.24 4.59 3.46
C PRO A 430 -19.25 5.84 2.58
N GLN A 431 -20.18 5.92 1.63
CA GLN A 431 -20.24 7.03 0.65
C GLN A 431 -20.34 8.42 1.29
N TRP A 432 -20.95 8.54 2.48
CA TRP A 432 -21.01 9.82 3.18
C TRP A 432 -19.61 10.33 3.56
N LEU A 433 -18.65 9.43 3.83
CA LEU A 433 -17.28 9.80 4.17
C LEU A 433 -16.64 10.49 2.98
N VAL A 434 -16.62 9.82 1.81
CA VAL A 434 -16.08 10.35 0.55
C VAL A 434 -16.71 11.69 0.17
N ARG A 435 -18.04 11.81 0.32
CA ARG A 435 -18.76 13.07 0.05
C ARG A 435 -18.37 14.19 1.02
N THR A 436 -18.21 13.87 2.31
CA THR A 436 -17.84 14.85 3.34
C THR A 436 -16.44 15.39 3.11
N ILE A 437 -15.50 14.52 2.73
CA ILE A 437 -14.13 14.91 2.40
C ILE A 437 -13.98 15.32 0.93
N GLY A 438 -15.07 15.45 0.17
CA GLY A 438 -15.10 16.01 -1.19
C GLY A 438 -14.61 15.12 -2.34
N GLY A 439 -14.14 13.90 -2.07
CA GLY A 439 -13.45 13.07 -3.08
C GLY A 439 -12.20 13.72 -3.69
N HIS A 440 -11.53 13.01 -4.59
CA HIS A 440 -10.26 13.49 -5.16
C HIS A 440 -10.41 14.78 -5.97
N GLU A 441 -11.48 14.92 -6.76
CA GLU A 441 -11.71 16.07 -7.62
C GLU A 441 -12.22 17.28 -6.83
N GLY A 442 -13.07 17.06 -5.82
CA GLY A 442 -13.57 18.15 -4.98
C GLY A 442 -12.48 18.74 -4.11
N ARG A 443 -11.62 17.92 -3.50
CA ARG A 443 -10.45 18.43 -2.74
C ARG A 443 -9.48 19.18 -3.63
N THR A 444 -9.17 18.64 -4.82
CA THR A 444 -8.31 19.32 -5.79
C THR A 444 -8.89 20.68 -6.18
N LEU A 445 -10.19 20.73 -6.49
CA LEU A 445 -10.87 21.98 -6.83
C LEU A 445 -10.85 22.99 -5.67
N VAL A 446 -11.17 22.57 -4.45
CA VAL A 446 -11.15 23.43 -3.26
C VAL A 446 -9.75 24.01 -3.05
N ILE A 447 -8.69 23.21 -3.19
CA ILE A 447 -7.31 23.69 -3.02
C ILE A 447 -6.95 24.71 -4.11
N CYS A 448 -7.33 24.49 -5.36
CA CYS A 448 -7.14 25.47 -6.43
C CYS A 448 -7.93 26.77 -6.19
N VAL A 449 -9.18 26.69 -5.72
CA VAL A 449 -9.98 27.87 -5.33
C VAL A 449 -9.29 28.65 -4.22
N LEU A 450 -8.85 27.95 -3.16
CA LEU A 450 -8.15 28.58 -2.04
C LEU A 450 -6.84 29.23 -2.49
N ALA A 451 -6.09 28.62 -3.40
CA ALA A 451 -4.85 29.19 -3.94
C ALA A 451 -5.09 30.47 -4.76
N VAL A 452 -6.27 30.63 -5.38
CA VAL A 452 -6.66 31.83 -6.13
C VAL A 452 -7.18 32.93 -5.20
N LEU A 453 -8.02 32.57 -4.23
CA LEU A 453 -8.76 33.54 -3.42
C LEU A 453 -8.00 34.03 -2.18
N LEU A 454 -7.04 33.27 -1.68
CA LEU A 454 -6.34 33.57 -0.43
C LEU A 454 -4.92 34.06 -0.65
N THR A 455 -4.46 34.93 0.24
CA THR A 455 -3.02 35.23 0.36
C THR A 455 -2.25 33.96 0.74
N ALA A 456 -0.96 33.87 0.42
CA ALA A 456 -0.15 32.68 0.74
C ALA A 456 -0.15 32.30 2.24
N THR A 457 -0.19 33.29 3.14
CA THR A 457 -0.32 33.06 4.59
C THR A 457 -1.68 32.48 4.97
N GLN A 458 -2.76 32.98 4.38
CA GLN A 458 -4.10 32.43 4.59
C GLN A 458 -4.23 31.04 3.96
N PHE A 459 -3.62 30.80 2.80
CA PHE A 459 -3.58 29.50 2.13
C PHE A 459 -2.92 28.43 3.00
N LYS A 460 -1.77 28.72 3.62
CA LYS A 460 -1.16 27.83 4.64
C LYS A 460 -2.14 27.46 5.76
N ARG A 461 -2.85 28.46 6.32
CA ARG A 461 -3.83 28.22 7.39
C ARG A 461 -4.97 27.35 6.88
N ALA A 462 -5.47 27.61 5.68
CA ALA A 462 -6.53 26.81 5.05
C ALA A 462 -6.08 25.36 4.83
N LEU A 463 -4.87 25.12 4.31
CA LEU A 463 -4.30 23.77 4.19
C LEU A 463 -4.21 23.06 5.55
N THR A 464 -3.81 23.78 6.60
CA THR A 464 -3.72 23.22 7.96
C THR A 464 -5.11 22.83 8.49
N VAL A 465 -6.10 23.70 8.31
CA VAL A 465 -7.50 23.44 8.72
C VAL A 465 -8.06 22.25 7.95
N LEU A 466 -7.84 22.19 6.63
CA LEU A 466 -8.25 21.05 5.80
C LEU A 466 -7.57 19.76 6.24
N ALA A 467 -6.27 19.77 6.51
CA ALA A 467 -5.52 18.61 6.98
C ALA A 467 -6.13 18.05 8.27
N VAL A 468 -6.37 18.92 9.26
CA VAL A 468 -6.97 18.53 10.54
C VAL A 468 -8.40 18.04 10.36
N ALA A 469 -9.23 18.74 9.57
CA ALA A 469 -10.61 18.35 9.34
C ALA A 469 -10.71 16.98 8.65
N VAL A 470 -9.94 16.75 7.59
CA VAL A 470 -9.89 15.46 6.89
C VAL A 470 -9.37 14.37 7.82
N ALA A 471 -8.26 14.61 8.53
CA ALA A 471 -7.71 13.63 9.46
C ALA A 471 -8.71 13.22 10.52
N LEU A 472 -9.39 14.17 11.16
CA LEU A 472 -10.39 13.88 12.20
C LEU A 472 -11.54 13.04 11.66
N VAL A 473 -12.12 13.43 10.52
CA VAL A 473 -13.27 12.72 9.94
C VAL A 473 -12.89 11.29 9.53
N VAL A 474 -11.74 11.12 8.87
CA VAL A 474 -11.26 9.82 8.38
C VAL A 474 -10.84 8.91 9.54
N LEU A 475 -10.04 9.41 10.50
CA LEU A 475 -9.57 8.61 11.63
C LEU A 475 -10.72 8.16 12.52
N VAL A 476 -11.68 9.05 12.82
CA VAL A 476 -12.85 8.69 13.63
C VAL A 476 -13.67 7.60 12.94
N GLU A 477 -13.89 7.71 11.62
CA GLU A 477 -14.63 6.70 10.87
C GLU A 477 -13.90 5.36 10.84
N SER A 478 -12.60 5.37 10.53
CA SER A 478 -11.75 4.17 10.47
C SER A 478 -11.67 3.47 11.83
N ILE A 479 -11.36 4.19 12.91
CA ILE A 479 -11.31 3.63 14.27
C ILE A 479 -12.67 3.02 14.64
N ARG A 480 -13.77 3.74 14.40
CA ARG A 480 -15.11 3.24 14.69
C ARG A 480 -15.40 1.94 13.94
N PHE A 481 -15.04 1.86 12.66
CA PHE A 481 -15.25 0.68 11.83
C PHE A 481 -14.43 -0.51 12.33
N TRP A 482 -13.12 -0.38 12.47
CA TRP A 482 -12.24 -1.51 12.81
C TRP A 482 -12.48 -2.02 14.23
N VAL A 483 -12.79 -1.12 15.18
CA VAL A 483 -13.20 -1.52 16.53
C VAL A 483 -14.54 -2.25 16.52
N ALA A 484 -15.51 -1.79 15.72
CA ALA A 484 -16.80 -2.48 15.59
C ALA A 484 -16.64 -3.86 14.92
N ALA A 485 -15.88 -3.95 13.83
CA ALA A 485 -15.61 -5.19 13.11
C ALA A 485 -14.93 -6.23 14.02
N HIS A 486 -13.99 -5.81 14.86
CA HIS A 486 -13.36 -6.67 15.85
C HIS A 486 -14.36 -7.20 16.89
N LYS A 487 -15.24 -6.34 17.41
CA LYS A 487 -16.26 -6.75 18.40
C LYS A 487 -17.29 -7.74 17.86
N VAL A 488 -17.58 -7.68 16.56
CA VAL A 488 -18.56 -8.56 15.90
C VAL A 488 -17.91 -9.89 15.45
N GLY A 489 -16.59 -10.07 15.66
CA GLY A 489 -15.90 -11.31 15.35
C GLY A 489 -15.64 -11.51 13.85
N ALA A 490 -15.48 -10.42 13.09
CA ALA A 490 -15.12 -10.51 11.68
C ALA A 490 -13.81 -11.32 11.52
N PRO A 491 -13.77 -12.30 10.60
CA PRO A 491 -12.60 -13.15 10.40
C PRO A 491 -11.38 -12.30 10.02
N ALA A 492 -10.22 -12.61 10.61
CA ALA A 492 -8.96 -11.95 10.27
C ALA A 492 -8.62 -12.27 8.82
N VAL A 493 -8.62 -11.27 7.95
CA VAL A 493 -8.24 -11.48 6.55
C VAL A 493 -6.72 -11.46 6.41
N HIS A 494 -6.21 -12.52 5.79
CA HIS A 494 -4.79 -12.78 5.63
C HIS A 494 -4.17 -11.87 4.57
N ASP A 495 -2.92 -11.45 4.81
CA ASP A 495 -2.10 -10.69 3.85
C ASP A 495 -1.55 -11.59 2.71
N GLU A 496 -1.86 -12.89 2.74
CA GLU A 496 -1.37 -13.89 1.79
C GLU A 496 -2.53 -14.84 1.47
N GLY A 497 -2.72 -15.18 0.19
CA GLY A 497 -3.74 -16.12 -0.27
C GLY A 497 -3.50 -17.57 0.16
N GLU A 498 -3.02 -17.78 1.38
CA GLU A 498 -2.91 -19.05 2.06
C GLU A 498 -4.04 -19.12 3.11
N PRO A 499 -5.11 -19.90 2.86
CA PRO A 499 -6.04 -20.28 3.93
C PRO A 499 -5.34 -21.22 4.91
N ALA A 500 -5.82 -21.18 6.16
CA ALA A 500 -5.32 -21.92 7.33
C ALA A 500 -5.06 -23.42 7.14
#